data_AF-A0AAQ2DCX0-F1
#
_entry.id   AF-A0AAQ2DCX0-F1
#
_cell.length_a   1.000
_cell.length_b   1.000
_cell.length_c   1.000
_cell.angle_alpha   90.00
_cell.angle_beta   90.00
_cell.angle_gamma   90.00
#
_symmetry.space_group_name_H-M   'P 1'
#
loop_
_entity.id
_entity.type
_entity.pdbx_description
1 polymer ?
#
loop_
_entity_poly.entity_id
_entity_poly.type
_entity_poly.pdbx_seq_one_letter_code
_entity_poly.pdbx_strand_id
1 'polypeptide(L)'
;MKTFVIATLALLGSTAIYAADVDQNLIKQGEYLARAGDCVACHTAKGGKPFAGGLPMETPIGTIYSTNITPDKTGLGDYSFEDFDQAVRHGVAKNGSTLYPAMPYPSYARVNQADMQALYAYFMHGVEPVAQENKASDIPWPLSMRWPLMGWRWLFAPKVEDYQATSADPVIDRGAYLVEGLGHCGACHTPRALTMQEKSLSAADGSEFLAGSAPLEGWIAKSLRGDHKDGLGSWSEEQLVQFLKTGRSDRSAVFGGMSDVVTHSMQYMSDADLTAIARYLKSLPANDPADQPHQYDEKVAKALWNGDDSQRGASVYIDNCAACHRTDGHGYTRVFPALAGNPVLQTDDPTSLIHIVLKGGTLPATHTAPSTFTMPGFAWRLSDQEVADVVSFIRGSWGNKGAPVKAADVAELRTEDMKQTSGDDLGQVTQHN
;
A
#
# COMPACT_ATOMS: atom_id res chain seq x y z
N MET A 1 36.21 7.98 -84.11
CA MET A 1 36.89 8.52 -82.91
C MET A 1 36.14 9.76 -82.46
N LYS A 2 35.79 10.02 -81.22
CA LYS A 2 35.69 9.27 -79.95
C LYS A 2 34.76 10.12 -79.07
N THR A 3 33.93 9.45 -78.30
CA THR A 3 32.75 9.93 -77.58
C THR A 3 33.09 10.63 -76.25
N PHE A 4 32.27 11.62 -75.87
CA PHE A 4 32.10 12.19 -74.52
C PHE A 4 31.64 11.14 -73.50
N VAL A 5 31.98 11.29 -72.21
CA VAL A 5 31.08 11.09 -71.03
C VAL A 5 31.69 11.77 -69.78
N ILE A 6 30.82 12.48 -69.06
CA ILE A 6 30.95 13.13 -67.73
C ILE A 6 30.75 12.09 -66.62
N ALA A 7 31.45 12.18 -65.48
CA ALA A 7 31.05 11.47 -64.27
C ALA A 7 31.29 12.29 -62.99
N THR A 8 30.17 12.74 -62.45
CA THR A 8 29.89 13.33 -61.14
C THR A 8 30.15 12.31 -60.03
N LEU A 9 30.84 12.69 -58.94
CA LEU A 9 30.93 11.88 -57.72
C LEU A 9 29.96 12.44 -56.66
N ALA A 10 29.03 11.59 -56.23
CA ALA A 10 27.95 11.90 -55.31
C ALA A 10 28.42 12.00 -53.85
N LEU A 11 27.96 13.04 -53.14
CA LEU A 11 27.83 13.05 -51.69
C LEU A 11 26.67 12.11 -51.32
N LEU A 12 26.97 10.99 -50.67
CA LEU A 12 25.98 10.15 -50.01
C LEU A 12 25.99 10.47 -48.51
N GLY A 13 24.83 10.91 -48.02
CA GLY A 13 24.60 11.32 -46.65
C GLY A 13 24.72 10.19 -45.64
N SER A 14 25.23 10.54 -44.47
CA SER A 14 25.09 9.75 -43.24
C SER A 14 24.04 10.42 -42.36
N THR A 15 22.78 10.02 -42.52
CA THR A 15 21.74 10.26 -41.52
C THR A 15 21.23 8.91 -41.06
N ALA A 16 21.86 8.37 -40.03
CA ALA A 16 21.41 7.17 -39.35
C ALA A 16 21.21 7.48 -37.86
N ILE A 17 19.94 7.34 -37.46
CA ILE A 17 19.48 6.83 -36.16
C ILE A 17 19.58 7.81 -34.96
N TYR A 18 18.51 8.59 -34.75
CA TYR A 18 18.16 9.20 -33.45
C TYR A 18 16.68 9.04 -33.08
N ALA A 19 15.93 8.17 -33.77
CA ALA A 19 14.47 8.08 -33.63
C ALA A 19 13.98 6.89 -32.77
N ALA A 20 14.84 5.94 -32.36
CA ALA A 20 14.44 4.76 -31.60
C ALA A 20 14.77 4.81 -30.10
N ASP A 21 15.75 5.63 -29.68
CA ASP A 21 16.16 5.75 -28.26
C ASP A 21 15.16 6.56 -27.41
N VAL A 22 14.33 7.39 -28.03
CA VAL A 22 13.34 8.23 -27.33
C VAL A 22 12.14 7.41 -26.83
N ASP A 23 11.78 6.32 -27.51
CA ASP A 23 10.63 5.47 -27.15
C ASP A 23 10.95 4.48 -26.01
N GLN A 24 12.17 3.92 -26.01
CA GLN A 24 12.60 2.98 -24.96
C GLN A 24 12.74 3.63 -23.58
N ASN A 25 13.20 4.88 -23.52
CA ASN A 25 13.27 5.61 -22.25
C ASN A 25 11.87 5.95 -21.72
N LEU A 26 10.93 6.28 -22.61
CA LEU A 26 9.54 6.54 -22.24
C LEU A 26 8.86 5.28 -21.67
N ILE A 27 9.06 4.12 -22.31
CA ILE A 27 8.56 2.82 -21.83
C ILE A 27 9.16 2.48 -20.45
N LYS A 28 10.47 2.67 -20.25
CA LYS A 28 11.11 2.42 -18.94
C LYS A 28 10.59 3.36 -17.85
N GLN A 29 10.36 4.63 -18.18
CA GLN A 29 9.72 5.57 -17.26
C GLN A 29 8.30 5.12 -16.93
N GLY A 30 7.53 4.66 -17.92
CA GLY A 30 6.20 4.11 -17.72
C GLY A 30 6.19 2.86 -16.85
N GLU A 31 7.16 1.95 -17.03
CA GLU A 31 7.34 0.78 -16.17
C GLU A 31 7.58 1.20 -14.72
N TYR A 32 8.50 2.15 -14.52
CA TYR A 32 8.80 2.70 -13.20
C TYR A 32 7.58 3.32 -12.54
N LEU A 33 6.80 4.13 -13.27
CA LEU A 33 5.58 4.76 -12.78
C LEU A 33 4.47 3.74 -12.51
N ALA A 34 4.36 2.70 -13.33
CA ALA A 34 3.37 1.62 -13.12
C ALA A 34 3.70 0.82 -11.85
N ARG A 35 4.99 0.67 -11.53
CA ARG A 35 5.44 0.14 -10.24
C ARG A 35 5.11 1.11 -9.11
N ALA A 36 5.56 2.37 -9.20
CA ALA A 36 5.31 3.37 -8.16
C ALA A 36 3.81 3.58 -7.86
N GLY A 37 2.96 3.47 -8.89
CA GLY A 37 1.50 3.55 -8.79
C GLY A 37 0.79 2.26 -8.41
N ASP A 38 1.53 1.22 -8.04
CA ASP A 38 1.05 -0.10 -7.59
C ASP A 38 0.08 -0.80 -8.56
N CYS A 39 0.19 -0.49 -9.86
CA CYS A 39 -0.75 -0.97 -10.87
C CYS A 39 -0.79 -2.50 -10.93
N VAL A 40 0.36 -3.15 -10.71
CA VAL A 40 0.47 -4.61 -10.78
C VAL A 40 -0.19 -5.31 -9.59
N ALA A 41 -0.17 -4.71 -8.39
CA ALA A 41 -0.80 -5.29 -7.21
C ALA A 41 -2.32 -5.36 -7.38
N CYS A 42 -2.91 -4.27 -7.91
CA CYS A 42 -4.36 -4.19 -8.12
C CYS A 42 -4.83 -4.96 -9.36
N HIS A 43 -4.08 -4.91 -10.46
CA HIS A 43 -4.49 -5.49 -11.75
C HIS A 43 -3.97 -6.91 -11.99
N THR A 44 -3.63 -7.67 -10.95
CA THR A 44 -3.18 -9.06 -11.08
C THR A 44 -3.89 -9.95 -10.07
N ALA A 45 -4.65 -10.94 -10.53
CA ALA A 45 -5.23 -11.95 -9.64
C ALA A 45 -4.15 -12.87 -9.02
N LYS A 46 -4.43 -13.47 -7.86
CA LYS A 46 -3.57 -14.49 -7.23
C LYS A 46 -3.31 -15.65 -8.20
N GLY A 47 -2.04 -15.92 -8.52
CA GLY A 47 -1.64 -16.93 -9.51
C GLY A 47 -1.98 -16.58 -10.97
N GLY A 48 -2.49 -15.37 -11.22
CA GLY A 48 -2.80 -14.84 -12.55
C GLY A 48 -1.57 -14.27 -13.26
N LYS A 49 -1.77 -13.87 -14.53
CA LYS A 49 -0.73 -13.17 -15.29
C LYS A 49 -0.70 -11.68 -14.91
N PRO A 50 0.48 -11.03 -14.88
CA PRO A 50 0.60 -9.61 -14.55
C PRO A 50 -0.36 -8.76 -15.40
N PHE A 51 -1.05 -7.82 -14.74
CA PHE A 51 -1.94 -6.83 -15.36
C PHE A 51 -3.21 -7.40 -16.03
N ALA A 52 -3.45 -8.71 -15.99
CA ALA A 52 -4.60 -9.34 -16.63
C ALA A 52 -5.94 -9.16 -15.87
N GLY A 53 -5.92 -8.44 -14.75
CA GLY A 53 -7.09 -8.18 -13.91
C GLY A 53 -7.56 -9.40 -13.12
N GLY A 54 -8.78 -9.30 -12.60
CA GLY A 54 -9.47 -10.38 -11.89
C GLY A 54 -9.20 -10.45 -10.38
N LEU A 55 -8.48 -9.49 -9.81
CA LEU A 55 -8.30 -9.40 -8.36
C LEU A 55 -9.65 -9.05 -7.71
N PRO A 56 -10.18 -9.87 -6.78
CA PRO A 56 -11.37 -9.52 -6.01
C PRO A 56 -11.05 -8.42 -4.99
N MET A 57 -11.88 -7.39 -4.93
CA MET A 57 -11.90 -6.40 -3.86
C MET A 57 -13.27 -6.46 -3.21
N GLU A 58 -13.30 -6.89 -1.95
CA GLU A 58 -14.54 -7.04 -1.21
C GLU A 58 -15.07 -5.66 -0.79
N THR A 59 -16.37 -5.46 -0.97
CA THR A 59 -17.05 -4.27 -0.44
C THR A 59 -18.28 -4.71 0.35
N PRO A 60 -18.80 -3.87 1.27
CA PRO A 60 -20.01 -4.19 2.03
C PRO A 60 -21.25 -4.50 1.18
N ILE A 61 -21.24 -4.12 -0.11
CA ILE A 61 -22.35 -4.29 -1.05
C ILE A 61 -22.09 -5.34 -2.14
N GLY A 62 -20.96 -6.06 -2.06
CA GLY A 62 -20.56 -7.08 -3.03
C GLY A 62 -19.14 -6.90 -3.54
N THR A 63 -18.60 -7.93 -4.19
CA THR A 63 -17.23 -7.93 -4.69
C THR A 63 -17.12 -7.20 -6.04
N ILE A 64 -16.12 -6.34 -6.17
CA ILE A 64 -15.70 -5.78 -7.46
C ILE A 64 -14.41 -6.48 -7.90
N TYR A 65 -14.16 -6.53 -9.20
CA TYR A 65 -12.97 -7.17 -9.76
C TYR A 65 -12.15 -6.16 -10.54
N SER A 66 -10.82 -6.21 -10.40
CA SER A 66 -9.93 -5.38 -11.22
C SER A 66 -9.99 -5.78 -12.69
N THR A 67 -9.73 -4.83 -13.58
CA THR A 67 -9.81 -5.03 -15.03
C THR A 67 -8.47 -5.47 -15.62
N ASN A 68 -8.49 -6.15 -16.75
CA ASN A 68 -7.35 -6.37 -17.60
C ASN A 68 -6.87 -5.02 -18.16
N ILE A 69 -5.60 -4.68 -17.93
CA ILE A 69 -4.96 -3.46 -18.45
C ILE A 69 -3.78 -3.76 -19.37
N THR A 70 -3.68 -5.00 -19.87
CA THR A 70 -2.71 -5.39 -20.91
C THR A 70 -3.15 -4.82 -22.28
N PRO A 71 -2.27 -4.76 -23.30
CA PRO A 71 -2.63 -4.25 -24.62
C PRO A 71 -3.47 -5.24 -25.46
N ASP A 72 -3.99 -6.31 -24.85
CA ASP A 72 -4.97 -7.19 -25.50
C ASP A 72 -6.32 -6.47 -25.69
N LYS A 73 -7.13 -6.93 -26.66
CA LYS A 73 -8.47 -6.38 -26.93
C LYS A 73 -9.45 -6.49 -25.75
N THR A 74 -9.23 -7.47 -24.86
CA THR A 74 -9.99 -7.63 -23.61
C THR A 74 -9.56 -6.65 -22.51
N GLY A 75 -8.44 -5.94 -22.72
CA GLY A 75 -7.93 -4.86 -21.87
C GLY A 75 -7.86 -3.52 -22.58
N LEU A 76 -6.65 -2.94 -22.69
CA LEU A 76 -6.40 -1.62 -23.27
C LEU A 76 -6.22 -1.63 -24.80
N GLY A 77 -6.27 -2.78 -25.48
CA GLY A 77 -5.89 -2.89 -26.89
C GLY A 77 -6.63 -1.95 -27.86
N ASP A 78 -7.85 -1.54 -27.53
CA ASP A 78 -8.61 -0.57 -28.31
C ASP A 78 -8.62 0.85 -27.71
N TYR A 79 -8.00 1.10 -26.56
CA TYR A 79 -7.96 2.43 -25.93
C TYR A 79 -7.06 3.37 -26.72
N SER A 80 -7.46 4.63 -26.86
CA SER A 80 -6.51 5.71 -27.19
C SER A 80 -5.80 6.21 -25.92
N PHE A 81 -4.80 7.08 -26.09
CA PHE A 81 -4.20 7.78 -24.95
C PHE A 81 -5.25 8.58 -24.17
N GLU A 82 -6.15 9.26 -24.88
CA GLU A 82 -7.22 10.05 -24.26
C GLU A 82 -8.20 9.17 -23.48
N ASP A 83 -8.56 7.99 -24.01
CA ASP A 83 -9.41 7.03 -23.28
C ASP A 83 -8.72 6.53 -22.02
N PHE A 84 -7.41 6.26 -22.09
CA PHE A 84 -6.60 5.84 -20.95
C PHE A 84 -6.51 6.94 -19.89
N ASP A 85 -6.26 8.17 -20.33
CA ASP A 85 -6.18 9.35 -19.46
C ASP A 85 -7.52 9.62 -18.74
N GLN A 86 -8.64 9.50 -19.47
CA GLN A 86 -9.98 9.58 -18.89
C GLN A 86 -10.24 8.48 -17.86
N ALA A 87 -9.79 7.25 -18.10
CA ALA A 87 -9.96 6.17 -17.15
C ALA A 87 -9.15 6.41 -15.87
N VAL A 88 -7.86 6.74 -16.00
CA VAL A 88 -6.92 6.80 -14.87
C VAL A 88 -7.11 8.07 -14.05
N ARG A 89 -7.12 9.26 -14.68
CA ARG A 89 -7.18 10.54 -13.95
C ARG A 89 -8.61 11.03 -13.71
N HIS A 90 -9.53 10.74 -14.63
CA HIS A 90 -10.91 11.23 -14.54
C HIS A 90 -11.91 10.21 -14.00
N GLY A 91 -11.53 8.94 -13.83
CA GLY A 91 -12.42 7.88 -13.36
C GLY A 91 -13.55 7.55 -14.36
N VAL A 92 -13.32 7.74 -15.67
CA VAL A 92 -14.30 7.49 -16.73
C VAL A 92 -13.79 6.38 -17.64
N ALA A 93 -14.46 5.22 -17.62
CA ALA A 93 -14.13 4.13 -18.53
C ALA A 93 -14.42 4.52 -20.00
N LYS A 94 -13.81 3.81 -20.96
CA LYS A 94 -14.00 4.04 -22.40
C LYS A 94 -15.47 4.04 -22.86
N ASN A 95 -16.33 3.27 -22.19
CA ASN A 95 -17.77 3.24 -22.48
C ASN A 95 -18.56 4.42 -21.86
N GLY A 96 -17.87 5.40 -21.26
CA GLY A 96 -18.46 6.58 -20.60
C GLY A 96 -18.95 6.33 -19.17
N SER A 97 -18.89 5.10 -18.65
CA SER A 97 -19.32 4.81 -17.28
C SER A 97 -18.28 5.28 -16.26
N THR A 98 -18.77 5.75 -15.10
CA THR A 98 -17.88 6.07 -13.97
C THR A 98 -17.31 4.79 -13.37
N LEU A 99 -15.99 4.78 -13.13
CA LEU A 99 -15.29 3.74 -12.39
C LEU A 99 -15.70 3.74 -10.91
N TYR A 100 -15.66 2.57 -10.27
CA TYR A 100 -15.79 2.52 -8.82
C TYR A 100 -14.61 3.25 -8.17
N PRO A 101 -14.83 3.99 -7.06
CA PRO A 101 -13.76 4.72 -6.37
C PRO A 101 -12.75 3.82 -5.64
N ALA A 102 -12.78 2.51 -5.89
CA ALA A 102 -11.68 1.61 -5.57
C ALA A 102 -10.46 1.85 -6.49
N MET A 103 -10.69 2.34 -7.72
CA MET A 103 -9.61 2.91 -8.52
C MET A 103 -9.31 4.31 -7.97
N PRO A 104 -8.08 4.62 -7.51
CA PRO A 104 -7.76 5.88 -6.83
C PRO A 104 -7.56 7.05 -7.81
N TYR A 105 -8.49 7.21 -8.76
CA TYR A 105 -8.50 8.33 -9.70
C TYR A 105 -8.53 9.71 -9.03
N PRO A 106 -9.09 9.93 -7.82
CA PRO A 106 -8.95 11.22 -7.14
C PRO A 106 -7.50 11.58 -6.82
N SER A 107 -6.68 10.60 -6.42
CA SER A 107 -5.23 10.79 -6.24
C SER A 107 -4.54 10.96 -7.59
N TYR A 108 -4.92 10.18 -8.62
CA TYR A 108 -4.28 10.27 -9.93
C TYR A 108 -4.60 11.55 -10.70
N ALA A 109 -5.62 12.32 -10.31
CA ALA A 109 -5.99 13.58 -10.96
C ALA A 109 -4.84 14.61 -11.05
N ARG A 110 -3.85 14.54 -10.15
CA ARG A 110 -2.66 15.40 -10.14
C ARG A 110 -1.45 14.83 -10.91
N VAL A 111 -1.57 13.65 -11.50
CA VAL A 111 -0.48 13.04 -12.27
C VAL A 111 -0.27 13.84 -13.55
N ASN A 112 0.97 14.28 -13.75
CA ASN A 112 1.39 15.05 -14.91
C ASN A 112 1.07 14.31 -16.22
N GLN A 113 0.63 15.06 -17.22
CA GLN A 113 0.32 14.50 -18.54
C GLN A 113 1.50 13.73 -19.16
N ALA A 114 2.74 14.18 -18.96
CA ALA A 114 3.94 13.49 -19.44
C ALA A 114 4.11 12.09 -18.81
N ASP A 115 3.84 11.96 -17.50
CA ASP A 115 3.91 10.69 -16.79
C ASP A 115 2.75 9.76 -17.19
N MET A 116 1.57 10.33 -17.51
CA MET A 116 0.46 9.59 -18.12
C MET A 116 0.82 9.02 -19.50
N GLN A 117 1.53 9.78 -20.34
CA GLN A 117 2.01 9.30 -21.64
C GLN A 117 3.04 8.18 -21.49
N ALA A 118 3.93 8.29 -20.51
CA ALA A 118 4.90 7.24 -20.19
C ALA A 118 4.18 5.95 -19.76
N LEU A 119 3.23 6.05 -18.83
CA LEU A 119 2.40 4.91 -18.40
C LEU A 119 1.69 4.25 -19.59
N TYR A 120 1.05 5.04 -20.44
CA TYR A 120 0.36 4.53 -21.63
C TYR A 120 1.33 3.82 -22.59
N ALA A 121 2.50 4.42 -22.87
CA ALA A 121 3.52 3.80 -23.71
C ALA A 121 3.98 2.44 -23.13
N TYR A 122 4.19 2.35 -21.82
CA TYR A 122 4.53 1.10 -21.16
C TYR A 122 3.42 0.04 -21.29
N PHE A 123 2.17 0.39 -21.03
CA PHE A 123 1.07 -0.59 -21.18
C PHE A 123 0.88 -1.03 -22.63
N MET A 124 1.07 -0.15 -23.61
CA MET A 124 0.86 -0.48 -25.01
C MET A 124 2.04 -1.21 -25.67
N HIS A 125 3.26 -1.00 -25.17
CA HIS A 125 4.47 -1.47 -25.85
C HIS A 125 5.46 -2.25 -24.94
N GLY A 126 5.34 -2.12 -23.62
CA GLY A 126 6.18 -2.81 -22.64
C GLY A 126 5.52 -4.01 -21.94
N VAL A 127 4.18 -4.12 -21.97
CA VAL A 127 3.43 -5.21 -21.34
C VAL A 127 3.03 -6.27 -22.35
N GLU A 128 3.19 -7.55 -22.00
CA GLU A 128 2.72 -8.65 -22.83
C GLU A 128 1.18 -8.71 -22.89
N PRO A 129 0.56 -8.82 -24.09
CA PRO A 129 -0.89 -8.97 -24.20
C PRO A 129 -1.38 -10.27 -23.54
N VAL A 130 -2.43 -10.18 -22.74
CA VAL A 130 -3.11 -11.35 -22.17
C VAL A 130 -4.59 -11.29 -22.53
N ALA A 131 -5.04 -12.28 -23.32
CA ALA A 131 -6.46 -12.47 -23.61
C ALA A 131 -7.19 -13.02 -22.38
N GLN A 132 -7.78 -12.12 -21.59
CA GLN A 132 -8.53 -12.43 -20.38
C GLN A 132 -9.69 -11.46 -20.24
N GLU A 133 -10.91 -11.99 -20.35
CA GLU A 133 -12.14 -11.21 -20.20
C GLU A 133 -12.31 -10.70 -18.76
N ASN A 134 -12.83 -9.48 -18.64
CA ASN A 134 -13.11 -8.86 -17.36
C ASN A 134 -14.28 -9.55 -16.65
N LYS A 135 -14.10 -9.85 -15.36
CA LYS A 135 -15.18 -10.40 -14.53
C LYS A 135 -16.14 -9.28 -14.11
N ALA A 136 -17.44 -9.54 -14.25
CA ALA A 136 -18.48 -8.64 -13.74
C ALA A 136 -18.47 -8.55 -12.21
N SER A 137 -18.90 -7.42 -11.65
CA SER A 137 -19.06 -7.27 -10.21
C SER A 137 -20.21 -8.13 -9.67
N ASP A 138 -20.05 -8.62 -8.45
CA ASP A 138 -21.07 -9.37 -7.72
C ASP A 138 -22.07 -8.43 -7.00
N ILE A 139 -21.96 -7.11 -7.17
CA ILE A 139 -22.88 -6.13 -6.59
C ILE A 139 -24.27 -6.32 -7.23
N PRO A 140 -25.32 -6.65 -6.44
CA PRO A 140 -26.64 -6.91 -6.98
C PRO A 140 -27.28 -5.62 -7.50
N TRP A 141 -28.14 -5.77 -8.51
CA TRP A 141 -29.03 -4.68 -8.93
C TRP A 141 -30.01 -4.35 -7.79
N PRO A 142 -30.30 -3.06 -7.48
CA PRO A 142 -29.92 -1.85 -8.22
C PRO A 142 -28.61 -1.18 -7.76
N LEU A 143 -27.89 -1.73 -6.77
CA LEU A 143 -26.67 -1.12 -6.23
C LEU A 143 -25.51 -1.07 -7.23
N SER A 144 -25.53 -1.90 -8.28
CA SER A 144 -24.54 -1.91 -9.36
C SER A 144 -24.76 -0.83 -10.43
N MET A 145 -25.79 0.01 -10.32
CA MET A 145 -26.01 1.13 -11.24
C MET A 145 -24.83 2.11 -11.22
N ARG A 146 -24.29 2.47 -12.40
CA ARG A 146 -23.14 3.39 -12.52
C ARG A 146 -23.50 4.87 -12.49
N TRP A 147 -24.76 5.24 -12.75
CA TRP A 147 -25.16 6.66 -12.80
C TRP A 147 -25.08 7.41 -11.45
N PRO A 148 -25.36 6.82 -10.27
CA PRO A 148 -25.17 7.52 -8.99
C PRO A 148 -23.69 7.85 -8.74
N LEU A 149 -22.78 6.98 -9.20
CA LEU A 149 -21.34 7.22 -9.11
C LEU A 149 -20.90 8.42 -9.97
N MET A 150 -21.63 8.77 -11.03
CA MET A 150 -21.37 10.03 -11.76
C MET A 150 -21.59 11.24 -10.86
N GLY A 151 -22.67 11.25 -10.08
CA GLY A 151 -22.95 12.32 -9.10
C GLY A 151 -21.91 12.36 -7.98
N TRP A 152 -21.53 11.20 -7.45
CA TRP A 152 -20.46 11.07 -6.45
C TRP A 152 -19.14 11.63 -6.97
N ARG A 153 -18.74 11.21 -8.18
CA ARG A 153 -17.51 11.65 -8.83
C ARG A 153 -17.51 13.15 -9.08
N TRP A 154 -18.60 13.71 -9.59
CA TRP A 154 -18.71 15.15 -9.81
C TRP A 154 -18.56 15.97 -8.53
N LEU A 155 -19.03 15.43 -7.39
CA LEU A 155 -18.97 16.13 -6.11
C LEU A 155 -17.61 16.02 -5.41
N PHE A 156 -16.93 14.87 -5.54
CA PHE A 156 -15.76 14.54 -4.71
C PHE A 156 -14.45 14.34 -5.48
N ALA A 157 -14.49 14.13 -6.80
CA ALA A 157 -13.26 14.05 -7.58
C ALA A 157 -12.69 15.46 -7.79
N PRO A 158 -11.40 15.67 -7.52
CA PRO A 158 -10.76 16.94 -7.82
C PRO A 158 -10.71 17.16 -9.34
N LYS A 159 -10.48 18.42 -9.72
CA LYS A 159 -10.18 18.75 -11.10
C LYS A 159 -8.85 18.10 -11.49
N VAL A 160 -8.81 17.50 -12.69
CA VAL A 160 -7.57 16.97 -13.27
C VAL A 160 -6.71 18.11 -13.77
N GLU A 161 -5.47 18.17 -13.28
CA GLU A 161 -4.45 19.14 -13.68
C GLU A 161 -3.06 18.63 -13.32
N ASP A 162 -2.04 19.11 -14.03
CA ASP A 162 -0.66 18.75 -13.71
C ASP A 162 -0.29 19.25 -12.32
N TYR A 163 0.54 18.46 -11.62
CA TYR A 163 0.98 18.75 -10.28
C TYR A 163 1.65 20.13 -10.20
N GLN A 164 1.25 20.89 -9.18
CA GLN A 164 1.83 22.19 -8.87
C GLN A 164 2.67 22.05 -7.61
N ALA A 165 3.92 22.51 -7.69
CA ALA A 165 4.84 22.45 -6.57
C ALA A 165 4.27 23.16 -5.34
N THR A 166 4.26 22.49 -4.20
CA THR A 166 3.74 22.99 -2.92
C THR A 166 4.85 23.34 -1.94
N SER A 167 6.09 22.93 -2.21
CA SER A 167 7.27 23.20 -1.39
C SER A 167 8.39 23.88 -2.19
N ALA A 168 9.15 24.75 -1.51
CA ALA A 168 10.39 25.29 -2.07
C ALA A 168 11.55 24.29 -2.04
N ASP A 169 11.45 23.24 -1.22
CA ASP A 169 12.41 22.13 -1.22
C ASP A 169 12.00 21.10 -2.28
N PRO A 170 12.80 20.91 -3.35
CA PRO A 170 12.45 20.02 -4.46
C PRO A 170 12.36 18.55 -4.04
N VAL A 171 13.02 18.13 -2.95
CA VAL A 171 12.94 16.74 -2.47
C VAL A 171 11.62 16.51 -1.74
N ILE A 172 11.17 17.47 -0.94
CA ILE A 172 9.84 17.42 -0.29
C ILE A 172 8.74 17.49 -1.36
N ASP A 173 8.91 18.35 -2.36
CA ASP A 173 7.96 18.51 -3.46
C ASP A 173 7.80 17.23 -4.29
N ARG A 174 8.93 16.57 -4.62
CA ARG A 174 8.93 15.25 -5.25
C ARG A 174 8.20 14.21 -4.40
N GLY A 175 8.41 14.23 -3.08
CA GLY A 175 7.73 13.34 -2.15
C GLY A 175 6.22 13.58 -2.13
N ALA A 176 5.79 14.84 -2.11
CA ALA A 176 4.38 15.23 -2.17
C ALA A 176 3.73 14.70 -3.46
N TYR A 177 4.37 14.89 -4.61
CA TYR A 177 3.88 14.38 -5.89
C TYR A 177 3.66 12.86 -5.89
N LEU A 178 4.62 12.11 -5.32
CA LEU A 178 4.52 10.64 -5.24
C LEU A 178 3.46 10.19 -4.23
N VAL A 179 3.40 10.80 -3.05
CA VAL A 179 2.49 10.40 -1.95
C VAL A 179 1.04 10.78 -2.24
N GLU A 180 0.80 11.98 -2.76
CA GLU A 180 -0.54 12.49 -3.08
C GLU A 180 -1.06 12.01 -4.44
N GLY A 181 -0.13 11.59 -5.33
CA GLY A 181 -0.41 11.17 -6.70
C GLY A 181 -0.41 9.66 -6.87
N LEU A 182 0.56 9.14 -7.64
CA LEU A 182 0.61 7.71 -8.01
C LEU A 182 0.70 6.77 -6.80
N GLY A 183 1.45 7.12 -5.76
CA GLY A 183 1.54 6.31 -4.55
C GLY A 183 0.27 6.30 -3.70
N HIS A 184 -0.70 7.19 -4.00
CA HIS A 184 -2.06 7.23 -3.43
C HIS A 184 -2.14 6.91 -1.93
N CYS A 185 -1.19 7.38 -1.12
CA CYS A 185 -1.07 6.92 0.26
C CYS A 185 -2.31 7.28 1.08
N GLY A 186 -2.98 8.39 0.69
CA GLY A 186 -4.25 8.83 1.26
C GLY A 186 -5.38 7.81 1.14
N ALA A 187 -5.38 6.99 0.07
CA ALA A 187 -6.44 6.01 -0.18
C ALA A 187 -6.61 5.02 0.99
N CYS A 188 -5.51 4.72 1.69
CA CYS A 188 -5.52 3.90 2.90
C CYS A 188 -5.34 4.73 4.17
N HIS A 189 -4.46 5.73 4.17
CA HIS A 189 -4.04 6.43 5.40
C HIS A 189 -4.83 7.70 5.73
N THR A 190 -5.84 8.08 4.95
CA THR A 190 -6.71 9.22 5.27
C THR A 190 -8.09 8.74 5.75
N PRO A 191 -8.71 9.37 6.77
CA PRO A 191 -10.06 9.03 7.17
C PRO A 191 -11.07 9.24 6.03
N ARG A 192 -12.06 8.36 5.93
CA ARG A 192 -13.16 8.50 4.97
C ARG A 192 -14.40 9.11 5.62
N ALA A 193 -15.18 9.86 4.85
CA ALA A 193 -16.49 10.33 5.29
C ALA A 193 -17.56 9.24 5.12
N LEU A 194 -18.79 9.50 5.58
CA LEU A 194 -19.92 8.56 5.44
C LEU A 194 -20.22 8.18 3.99
N THR A 195 -19.93 9.07 3.04
CA THR A 195 -20.06 8.82 1.60
C THR A 195 -18.84 8.13 0.99
N MET A 196 -17.94 7.58 1.81
CA MET A 196 -16.75 6.79 1.44
C MET A 196 -15.64 7.50 0.67
N GLN A 197 -15.73 8.81 0.42
CA GLN A 197 -14.61 9.61 -0.07
C GLN A 197 -13.60 9.87 1.05
N GLU A 198 -12.32 10.00 0.68
CA GLU A 198 -11.29 10.55 1.56
C GLU A 198 -11.70 11.96 1.99
N LYS A 199 -11.54 12.27 3.28
CA LYS A 199 -11.84 13.62 3.79
C LYS A 199 -10.87 14.69 3.27
N SER A 200 -9.71 14.27 2.78
CA SER A 200 -8.61 15.14 2.37
C SER A 200 -7.72 14.41 1.36
N LEU A 201 -7.26 15.10 0.31
CA LEU A 201 -6.46 14.49 -0.77
C LEU A 201 -5.01 14.98 -0.79
N SER A 202 -4.69 16.02 -0.01
CA SER A 202 -3.35 16.60 0.08
C SER A 202 -3.11 17.27 1.43
N ALA A 203 -1.83 17.57 1.72
CA ALA A 203 -1.48 18.31 2.94
C ALA A 203 -2.10 19.72 3.00
N ALA A 204 -2.46 20.31 1.85
CA ALA A 204 -3.10 21.61 1.77
C ALA A 204 -4.56 21.59 2.27
N ASP A 205 -5.22 20.43 2.25
CA ASP A 205 -6.63 20.29 2.65
C ASP A 205 -6.82 20.21 4.17
N GLY A 206 -5.75 19.96 4.93
CA GLY A 206 -5.75 20.01 6.40
C GLY A 206 -5.11 18.81 7.09
N SER A 207 -5.34 18.73 8.41
CA SER A 207 -4.73 17.74 9.31
C SER A 207 -5.29 16.32 9.17
N GLU A 208 -6.43 16.13 8.50
CA GLU A 208 -6.99 14.80 8.24
C GLU A 208 -6.17 14.01 7.19
N PHE A 209 -5.41 14.70 6.32
CA PHE A 209 -4.58 14.03 5.32
C PHE A 209 -3.58 13.08 5.99
N LEU A 210 -3.60 11.79 5.64
CA LEU A 210 -2.71 10.78 6.22
C LEU A 210 -2.79 10.62 7.75
N ALA A 211 -3.89 11.03 8.38
CA ALA A 211 -4.13 10.94 9.82
C ALA A 211 -4.44 9.52 10.34
N GLY A 212 -4.37 8.51 9.48
CA GLY A 212 -4.84 7.16 9.73
C GLY A 212 -6.28 6.97 9.24
N SER A 213 -6.78 5.74 9.29
CA SER A 213 -8.13 5.42 8.85
C SER A 213 -8.83 4.41 9.77
N ALA A 214 -10.14 4.29 9.58
CA ALA A 214 -10.89 3.15 10.11
C ALA A 214 -10.46 1.85 9.39
N PRO A 215 -10.78 0.67 9.94
CA PRO A 215 -10.44 -0.60 9.30
C PRO A 215 -10.87 -0.66 7.82
N LEU A 216 -9.92 -0.98 6.95
CA LEU A 216 -10.10 -1.29 5.53
C LEU A 216 -9.68 -2.74 5.31
N GLU A 217 -10.61 -3.58 4.84
CA GLU A 217 -10.36 -5.03 4.66
C GLU A 217 -9.83 -5.72 5.94
N GLY A 218 -10.32 -5.28 7.10
CA GLY A 218 -9.87 -5.80 8.40
C GLY A 218 -8.53 -5.24 8.89
N TRP A 219 -7.96 -4.23 8.22
CA TRP A 219 -6.68 -3.64 8.61
C TRP A 219 -6.81 -2.14 8.86
N ILE A 220 -6.23 -1.68 9.96
CA ILE A 220 -6.12 -0.25 10.27
C ILE A 220 -4.84 0.30 9.65
N ALA A 221 -4.98 1.27 8.77
CA ALA A 221 -3.86 2.08 8.33
C ALA A 221 -3.60 3.17 9.39
N LYS A 222 -2.45 3.09 10.06
CA LYS A 222 -2.06 4.07 11.09
C LYS A 222 -1.81 5.47 10.52
N SER A 223 -1.73 6.48 11.38
CA SER A 223 -1.27 7.81 10.97
C SER A 223 0.13 7.76 10.32
N LEU A 224 0.33 8.52 9.24
CA LEU A 224 1.66 8.77 8.67
C LEU A 224 2.18 10.17 9.05
N ARG A 225 1.49 10.89 9.93
CA ARG A 225 1.85 12.24 10.35
C ARG A 225 2.86 12.22 11.49
N GLY A 226 3.27 13.40 11.95
CA GLY A 226 4.30 13.59 12.98
C GLY A 226 3.96 13.12 14.39
N ASP A 227 2.82 12.46 14.62
CA ASP A 227 2.43 11.94 15.93
C ASP A 227 3.43 10.87 16.42
N HIS A 228 3.72 10.86 17.73
CA HIS A 228 4.68 9.96 18.36
C HIS A 228 4.07 8.61 18.78
N LYS A 229 2.81 8.62 19.20
CA LYS A 229 2.04 7.47 19.71
C LYS A 229 1.81 6.45 18.61
N ASP A 230 1.12 6.84 17.54
CA ASP A 230 0.69 5.96 16.45
C ASP A 230 1.14 6.46 15.05
N GLY A 231 1.83 7.60 14.98
CA GLY A 231 2.38 8.19 13.76
C GLY A 231 3.86 7.89 13.48
N LEU A 232 4.50 8.79 12.74
CA LEU A 232 5.90 8.76 12.31
C LEU A 232 6.82 9.73 13.06
N GLY A 233 6.32 10.42 14.10
CA GLY A 233 7.10 11.37 14.90
C GLY A 233 8.37 10.75 15.46
N SER A 234 8.27 9.51 15.94
CA SER A 234 9.36 8.74 16.54
C SER A 234 10.27 7.99 15.55
N TRP A 235 9.99 8.08 14.24
CA TRP A 235 10.77 7.43 13.18
C TRP A 235 11.84 8.37 12.64
N SER A 236 13.02 7.82 12.30
CA SER A 236 13.99 8.54 11.48
C SER A 236 13.65 8.43 9.99
N GLU A 237 14.21 9.33 9.17
CA GLU A 237 14.09 9.27 7.71
C GLU A 237 14.65 7.95 7.16
N GLU A 238 15.79 7.51 7.67
CA GLU A 238 16.46 6.27 7.25
C GLU A 238 15.63 5.04 7.58
N GLN A 239 14.96 5.03 8.74
CA GLN A 239 14.06 3.95 9.13
C GLN A 239 12.85 3.85 8.19
N LEU A 240 12.33 4.99 7.72
CA LEU A 240 11.22 5.02 6.76
C LEU A 240 11.67 4.52 5.38
N VAL A 241 12.81 5.01 4.88
CA VAL A 241 13.39 4.53 3.61
C VAL A 241 13.61 3.02 3.66
N GLN A 242 14.21 2.52 4.74
CA GLN A 242 14.43 1.08 4.93
C GLN A 242 13.10 0.30 4.95
N PHE A 243 12.11 0.80 5.68
CA PHE A 243 10.79 0.16 5.77
C PHE A 243 10.09 0.09 4.40
N LEU A 244 10.06 1.20 3.66
CA LEU A 244 9.46 1.23 2.32
C LEU A 244 10.21 0.31 1.34
N LYS A 245 11.53 0.22 1.44
CA LYS A 245 12.36 -0.61 0.56
C LYS A 245 12.28 -2.11 0.83
N THR A 246 12.10 -2.51 2.09
CA THR A 246 12.31 -3.90 2.53
C THR A 246 11.11 -4.52 3.26
N GLY A 247 10.10 -3.71 3.59
CA GLY A 247 8.95 -4.08 4.41
C GLY A 247 9.27 -4.24 5.88
N ARG A 248 10.50 -3.94 6.33
CA ARG A 248 10.92 -4.18 7.71
C ARG A 248 11.93 -3.16 8.22
N SER A 249 11.74 -2.74 9.46
CA SER A 249 12.66 -1.89 10.22
C SER A 249 12.81 -2.43 11.63
N ASP A 250 13.63 -1.76 12.43
CA ASP A 250 13.77 -2.09 13.85
C ASP A 250 12.51 -1.72 14.66
N ARG A 251 11.64 -0.86 14.09
CA ARG A 251 10.41 -0.39 14.73
C ARG A 251 9.18 -1.20 14.36
N SER A 252 9.07 -1.62 13.12
CA SER A 252 7.87 -2.29 12.61
C SER A 252 8.19 -3.15 11.40
N ALA A 253 7.23 -4.00 11.07
CA ALA A 253 7.24 -4.77 9.85
C ALA A 253 5.88 -4.60 9.14
N VAL A 254 5.84 -4.80 7.83
CA VAL A 254 4.61 -4.68 7.02
C VAL A 254 3.64 -5.82 7.34
N PHE A 255 2.35 -5.51 7.19
CA PHE A 255 1.23 -6.44 7.30
C PHE A 255 0.06 -5.90 6.45
N GLY A 256 -0.96 -6.71 6.23
CA GLY A 256 -2.10 -6.37 5.37
C GLY A 256 -1.64 -5.90 3.98
N GLY A 257 -2.38 -4.97 3.39
CA GLY A 257 -2.11 -4.43 2.05
C GLY A 257 -0.75 -3.77 1.88
N MET A 258 -0.11 -3.28 2.96
CA MET A 258 1.25 -2.73 2.86
C MET A 258 2.30 -3.80 2.50
N SER A 259 2.01 -5.08 2.71
CA SER A 259 2.86 -6.18 2.25
C SER A 259 2.91 -6.23 0.73
N ASP A 260 1.76 -6.04 0.08
CA ASP A 260 1.66 -5.98 -1.38
C ASP A 260 2.28 -4.70 -1.93
N VAL A 261 2.01 -3.55 -1.32
CA VAL A 261 2.61 -2.25 -1.71
C VAL A 261 4.14 -2.33 -1.72
N VAL A 262 4.76 -2.96 -0.71
CA VAL A 262 6.22 -3.15 -0.71
C VAL A 262 6.65 -4.16 -1.77
N THR A 263 5.95 -5.29 -1.88
CA THR A 263 6.33 -6.39 -2.77
C THR A 263 6.19 -6.01 -4.25
N HIS A 264 5.22 -5.18 -4.60
CA HIS A 264 4.86 -4.92 -5.99
C HIS A 264 5.27 -3.52 -6.46
N SER A 265 5.44 -2.57 -5.53
CA SER A 265 5.71 -1.15 -5.81
C SER A 265 6.99 -0.64 -5.15
N MET A 266 6.99 -0.39 -3.83
CA MET A 266 8.01 0.43 -3.17
C MET A 266 9.43 -0.13 -3.28
N GLN A 267 9.62 -1.46 -3.31
CA GLN A 267 10.95 -2.06 -3.44
C GLN A 267 11.63 -1.79 -4.81
N TYR A 268 10.85 -1.37 -5.82
CA TYR A 268 11.34 -1.03 -7.16
C TYR A 268 11.65 0.46 -7.31
N MET A 269 11.26 1.28 -6.34
CA MET A 269 11.50 2.73 -6.38
C MET A 269 12.99 3.04 -6.17
N SER A 270 13.44 4.15 -6.76
CA SER A 270 14.80 4.63 -6.53
C SER A 270 14.99 5.10 -5.09
N ASP A 271 16.22 5.01 -4.57
CA ASP A 271 16.53 5.51 -3.22
C ASP A 271 16.20 7.01 -3.08
N ALA A 272 16.38 7.79 -4.15
CA ALA A 272 16.02 9.21 -4.17
C ALA A 272 14.51 9.44 -3.97
N ASP A 273 13.66 8.67 -4.64
CA ASP A 273 12.21 8.79 -4.50
C ASP A 273 11.71 8.24 -3.15
N LEU A 274 12.32 7.17 -2.64
CA LEU A 274 12.03 6.68 -1.27
C LEU A 274 12.43 7.72 -0.22
N THR A 275 13.57 8.39 -0.37
CA THR A 275 13.97 9.52 0.47
C THR A 275 13.02 10.69 0.34
N ALA A 276 12.56 11.02 -0.88
CA ALA A 276 11.60 12.09 -1.11
C ALA A 276 10.28 11.82 -0.37
N ILE A 277 9.74 10.60 -0.50
CA ILE A 277 8.55 10.14 0.25
C ILE A 277 8.79 10.28 1.75
N ALA A 278 9.90 9.75 2.27
CA ALA A 278 10.21 9.81 3.70
C ALA A 278 10.29 11.25 4.23
N ARG A 279 10.96 12.16 3.49
CA ARG A 279 11.06 13.58 3.86
C ARG A 279 9.73 14.29 3.83
N TYR A 280 8.92 14.05 2.80
CA TYR A 280 7.58 14.63 2.73
C TYR A 280 6.72 14.17 3.90
N LEU A 281 6.68 12.87 4.20
CA LEU A 281 5.93 12.36 5.36
C LEU A 281 6.44 12.95 6.68
N LYS A 282 7.76 13.07 6.87
CA LYS A 282 8.37 13.70 8.05
C LYS A 282 8.11 15.21 8.13
N SER A 283 7.76 15.87 7.03
CA SER A 283 7.41 17.29 7.02
C SER A 283 5.99 17.56 7.54
N LEU A 284 5.14 16.52 7.60
CA LEU A 284 3.76 16.65 8.07
C LEU A 284 3.72 16.81 9.59
N PRO A 285 3.11 17.87 10.13
CA PRO A 285 3.01 18.07 11.57
C PRO A 285 2.12 17.01 12.23
N ALA A 286 2.39 16.72 13.51
CA ALA A 286 1.52 15.93 14.36
C ALA A 286 0.11 16.53 14.42
N ASN A 287 -0.90 15.66 14.51
CA ASN A 287 -2.27 16.08 14.77
C ASN A 287 -2.51 16.40 16.23
N ASP A 288 -1.81 15.71 17.13
CA ASP A 288 -1.72 16.07 18.55
C ASP A 288 -0.33 16.67 18.86
N PRO A 289 -0.19 18.01 18.91
CA PRO A 289 1.07 18.65 19.26
C PRO A 289 1.53 18.37 20.70
N ALA A 290 0.64 17.90 21.58
CA ALA A 290 0.98 17.54 22.96
C ALA A 290 1.50 16.10 23.08
N ASP A 291 1.39 15.30 22.02
CA ASP A 291 1.87 13.92 22.02
C ASP A 291 3.37 13.86 22.29
N GLN A 292 3.78 12.87 23.08
CA GLN A 292 5.14 12.75 23.58
C GLN A 292 5.79 11.46 23.07
N PRO A 293 7.11 11.48 22.80
CA PRO A 293 7.85 10.27 22.47
C PRO A 293 7.61 9.16 23.50
N HIS A 294 7.51 7.93 23.01
CA HIS A 294 7.41 6.75 23.85
C HIS A 294 8.59 6.67 24.83
N GLN A 295 8.28 6.40 26.10
CA GLN A 295 9.26 6.16 27.15
C GLN A 295 9.17 4.71 27.59
N TYR A 296 10.26 3.97 27.46
CA TYR A 296 10.33 2.57 27.82
C TYR A 296 10.19 2.37 29.35
N ASP A 297 9.30 1.46 29.77
CA ASP A 297 9.17 1.03 31.17
C ASP A 297 9.67 -0.41 31.34
N GLU A 298 10.79 -0.56 32.06
CA GLU A 298 11.44 -1.86 32.30
C GLU A 298 10.72 -2.75 33.32
N LYS A 299 9.69 -2.28 34.03
CA LYS A 299 9.02 -3.03 35.11
C LYS A 299 8.53 -4.41 34.67
N VAL A 300 7.87 -4.48 33.51
CA VAL A 300 7.35 -5.75 32.98
C VAL A 300 8.51 -6.70 32.67
N ALA A 301 9.55 -6.22 31.99
CA ALA A 301 10.73 -7.03 31.68
C ALA A 301 11.36 -7.62 32.95
N LYS A 302 11.54 -6.78 33.98
CA LYS A 302 12.09 -7.20 35.28
C LYS A 302 11.20 -8.21 36.00
N ALA A 303 9.88 -8.04 35.98
CA ALA A 303 8.95 -9.01 36.55
C ALA A 303 9.09 -10.38 35.87
N LEU A 304 9.03 -10.42 34.53
CA LEU A 304 9.16 -11.67 33.76
C LEU A 304 10.52 -12.34 33.97
N TRP A 305 11.63 -11.58 34.04
CA TRP A 305 12.96 -12.13 34.32
C TRP A 305 13.09 -12.72 35.73
N ASN A 306 12.32 -12.22 36.69
CA ASN A 306 12.26 -12.78 38.05
C ASN A 306 11.24 -13.93 38.17
N GLY A 307 10.62 -14.35 37.06
CA GLY A 307 9.61 -15.41 37.03
C GLY A 307 8.24 -14.96 37.55
N ASP A 308 7.95 -13.66 37.56
CA ASP A 308 6.62 -13.12 37.89
C ASP A 308 5.82 -12.87 36.60
N ASP A 309 4.94 -13.81 36.29
CA ASP A 309 3.96 -13.76 35.20
C ASP A 309 2.52 -13.63 35.73
N SER A 310 2.35 -13.11 36.95
CA SER A 310 1.03 -12.98 37.61
C SER A 310 0.10 -11.97 36.93
N GLN A 311 0.65 -11.08 36.08
CA GLN A 311 -0.16 -10.17 35.28
C GLN A 311 -0.97 -10.94 34.25
N ARG A 312 -2.25 -10.58 34.12
CA ARG A 312 -3.14 -11.19 33.13
C ARG A 312 -2.57 -11.08 31.72
N GLY A 313 -2.48 -12.21 31.01
CA GLY A 313 -1.89 -12.33 29.68
C GLY A 313 -0.37 -12.55 29.65
N ALA A 314 0.34 -12.39 30.76
CA ALA A 314 1.80 -12.54 30.81
C ALA A 314 2.26 -14.00 30.58
N SER A 315 1.59 -14.98 31.17
CA SER A 315 1.90 -16.40 30.94
C SER A 315 1.68 -16.80 29.48
N VAL A 316 0.55 -16.39 28.89
CA VAL A 316 0.24 -16.58 27.47
C VAL A 316 1.33 -15.93 26.59
N TYR A 317 1.80 -14.73 26.95
CA TYR A 317 2.89 -14.05 26.25
C TYR A 317 4.21 -14.83 26.32
N ILE A 318 4.60 -15.30 27.51
CA ILE A 318 5.84 -16.08 27.70
C ILE A 318 5.78 -17.35 26.84
N ASP A 319 4.68 -18.09 26.92
CA ASP A 319 4.54 -19.40 26.29
C ASP A 319 4.46 -19.35 24.76
N ASN A 320 3.94 -18.26 24.20
CA ASN A 320 3.59 -18.20 22.78
C ASN A 320 4.33 -17.11 21.99
N CYS A 321 4.81 -16.04 22.63
CA CYS A 321 5.27 -14.84 21.94
C CYS A 321 6.73 -14.47 22.27
N ALA A 322 7.15 -14.67 23.53
CA ALA A 322 8.41 -14.14 24.05
C ALA A 322 9.67 -14.71 23.38
N ALA A 323 9.61 -15.90 22.78
CA ALA A 323 10.73 -16.48 22.04
C ALA A 323 11.16 -15.60 20.85
N CYS A 324 10.21 -14.91 20.21
CA CYS A 324 10.46 -14.04 19.06
C CYS A 324 10.48 -12.56 19.44
N HIS A 325 9.57 -12.13 20.33
CA HIS A 325 9.42 -10.72 20.69
C HIS A 325 10.19 -10.30 21.95
N ARG A 326 10.82 -11.27 22.65
CA ARG A 326 11.57 -11.13 23.90
C ARG A 326 10.72 -10.66 25.09
N THR A 327 11.14 -10.97 26.29
CA THR A 327 10.45 -10.51 27.52
C THR A 327 10.59 -9.00 27.78
N ASP A 328 11.55 -8.34 27.12
CA ASP A 328 11.72 -6.89 27.12
C ASP A 328 11.00 -6.19 25.95
N GLY A 329 10.25 -6.93 25.12
CA GLY A 329 9.48 -6.36 24.02
C GLY A 329 10.32 -5.72 22.91
N HIS A 330 11.64 -5.89 22.88
CA HIS A 330 12.49 -5.28 21.84
C HIS A 330 12.54 -6.09 20.55
N GLY A 331 12.13 -7.36 20.58
CA GLY A 331 12.28 -8.27 19.46
C GLY A 331 13.72 -8.35 18.92
N TYR A 332 13.83 -8.68 17.64
CA TYR A 332 15.10 -8.79 16.93
C TYR A 332 15.05 -7.91 15.69
N THR A 333 15.95 -6.94 15.62
CA THR A 333 16.09 -5.96 14.54
C THR A 333 15.87 -6.58 13.16
N ARG A 334 14.95 -6.01 12.38
CA ARG A 334 14.61 -6.42 11.00
C ARG A 334 14.08 -7.84 10.82
N VAL A 335 13.75 -8.56 11.90
CA VAL A 335 13.20 -9.92 11.84
C VAL A 335 11.90 -9.99 12.61
N PHE A 336 11.95 -9.69 13.90
CA PHE A 336 10.79 -9.67 14.78
C PHE A 336 10.65 -8.25 15.33
N PRO A 337 9.64 -7.48 14.89
CA PRO A 337 9.54 -6.08 15.24
C PRO A 337 9.44 -5.91 16.76
N ALA A 338 9.99 -4.80 17.25
CA ALA A 338 9.78 -4.38 18.62
C ALA A 338 8.27 -4.26 18.90
N LEU A 339 7.86 -4.70 20.08
CA LEU A 339 6.54 -4.42 20.66
C LEU A 339 6.60 -3.20 21.57
N ALA A 340 7.73 -2.91 22.20
CA ALA A 340 7.89 -1.67 22.95
C ALA A 340 7.85 -0.45 22.02
N GLY A 341 6.91 0.45 22.25
CA GLY A 341 6.80 1.71 21.49
C GLY A 341 6.46 1.55 20.02
N ASN A 342 5.88 0.39 19.64
CA ASN A 342 5.44 0.15 18.27
C ASN A 342 4.11 0.87 18.00
N PRO A 343 4.06 1.79 17.01
CA PRO A 343 2.86 2.56 16.70
C PRO A 343 1.61 1.72 16.43
N VAL A 344 1.76 0.51 15.87
CA VAL A 344 0.64 -0.39 15.55
C VAL A 344 -0.08 -0.87 16.80
N LEU A 345 0.62 -0.97 17.93
CA LEU A 345 0.03 -1.40 19.20
C LEU A 345 -0.65 -0.25 19.94
N GLN A 346 -0.43 0.98 19.48
CA GLN A 346 -0.83 2.21 20.13
C GLN A 346 -2.06 2.84 19.48
N THR A 347 -2.48 2.35 18.31
CA THR A 347 -3.73 2.76 17.66
C THR A 347 -4.92 2.53 18.61
N ASP A 348 -5.90 3.43 18.58
CA ASP A 348 -7.06 3.33 19.47
C ASP A 348 -7.87 2.05 19.21
N ASP A 349 -8.04 1.69 17.94
CA ASP A 349 -8.67 0.44 17.52
C ASP A 349 -7.62 -0.71 17.46
N PRO A 350 -7.86 -1.85 18.15
CA PRO A 350 -6.95 -2.99 18.19
C PRO A 350 -7.10 -4.00 17.04
N THR A 351 -7.98 -3.77 16.06
CA THR A 351 -8.35 -4.75 15.02
C THR A 351 -7.13 -5.39 14.33
N SER A 352 -6.18 -4.60 13.82
CA SER A 352 -4.97 -5.13 13.15
C SER A 352 -4.17 -6.07 14.05
N LEU A 353 -4.07 -5.74 15.34
CA LEU A 353 -3.29 -6.53 16.28
C LEU A 353 -3.98 -7.86 16.62
N ILE A 354 -5.31 -7.84 16.77
CA ILE A 354 -6.10 -9.06 16.95
C ILE A 354 -5.95 -9.95 15.72
N HIS A 355 -6.07 -9.40 14.51
CA HIS A 355 -5.86 -10.14 13.27
C HIS A 355 -4.46 -10.75 13.15
N ILE A 356 -3.40 -9.99 13.47
CA ILE A 356 -2.03 -10.53 13.47
C ILE A 356 -1.89 -11.72 14.43
N VAL A 357 -2.49 -11.65 15.62
CA VAL A 357 -2.43 -12.77 16.57
C VAL A 357 -3.26 -13.97 16.08
N LEU A 358 -4.43 -13.74 15.51
CA LEU A 358 -5.31 -14.83 15.04
C LEU A 358 -4.77 -15.52 13.78
N LYS A 359 -4.45 -14.74 12.73
CA LYS A 359 -4.03 -15.22 11.41
C LYS A 359 -2.52 -15.41 11.28
N GLY A 360 -1.73 -14.71 12.08
CA GLY A 360 -0.29 -14.60 11.85
C GLY A 360 0.02 -13.60 10.74
N GLY A 361 1.26 -13.64 10.24
CA GLY A 361 1.69 -12.79 9.14
C GLY A 361 3.03 -13.22 8.59
N THR A 362 3.25 -12.98 7.30
CA THR A 362 4.53 -13.30 6.64
C THR A 362 5.16 -12.03 6.11
N LEU A 363 6.40 -11.77 6.52
CA LEU A 363 7.21 -10.72 5.94
C LEU A 363 7.66 -11.14 4.55
N PRO A 364 7.34 -10.35 3.51
CA PRO A 364 7.67 -10.71 2.14
C PRO A 364 9.18 -10.62 1.91
N ALA A 365 9.67 -11.48 1.02
CA ALA A 365 11.01 -11.35 0.46
C ALA A 365 11.04 -10.15 -0.49
N THR A 366 12.08 -9.33 -0.38
CA THR A 366 12.34 -8.22 -1.31
C THR A 366 13.74 -8.37 -1.91
N HIS A 367 14.04 -7.62 -2.97
CA HIS A 367 15.35 -7.64 -3.63
C HIS A 367 16.53 -7.41 -2.67
N THR A 368 16.32 -6.59 -1.64
CA THR A 368 17.37 -6.23 -0.66
C THR A 368 17.18 -6.85 0.72
N ALA A 369 16.09 -7.59 0.93
CA ALA A 369 15.86 -8.43 2.10
C ALA A 369 15.18 -9.75 1.67
N PRO A 370 15.96 -10.73 1.14
CA PRO A 370 15.40 -11.91 0.46
C PRO A 370 14.83 -12.98 1.40
N SER A 371 15.03 -12.86 2.72
CA SER A 371 14.50 -13.81 3.70
C SER A 371 13.02 -13.54 4.00
N THR A 372 12.20 -14.57 3.98
CA THR A 372 10.83 -14.54 4.52
C THR A 372 10.83 -14.93 6.00
N PHE A 373 9.98 -14.28 6.79
CA PHE A 373 9.77 -14.61 8.21
C PHE A 373 8.29 -14.65 8.50
N THR A 374 7.82 -15.70 9.15
CA THR A 374 6.39 -15.89 9.42
C THR A 374 6.14 -15.93 10.93
N MET A 375 5.25 -15.05 11.39
CA MET A 375 4.60 -15.17 12.68
C MET A 375 3.43 -16.16 12.54
N PRO A 376 3.38 -17.25 13.32
CA PRO A 376 2.28 -18.21 13.23
C PRO A 376 0.97 -17.57 13.72
N GLY A 377 -0.15 -17.99 13.14
CA GLY A 377 -1.47 -17.66 13.66
C GLY A 377 -1.83 -18.52 14.88
N PHE A 378 -2.48 -17.91 15.85
CA PHE A 378 -2.84 -18.53 17.13
C PHE A 378 -4.35 -18.82 17.27
N ALA A 379 -5.16 -18.56 16.24
CA ALA A 379 -6.60 -18.81 16.29
C ALA A 379 -6.94 -20.26 16.69
N TRP A 380 -6.21 -21.25 16.19
CA TRP A 380 -6.46 -22.66 16.51
C TRP A 380 -6.06 -23.05 17.95
N ARG A 381 -5.22 -22.24 18.62
CA ARG A 381 -4.58 -22.57 19.90
C ARG A 381 -5.14 -21.79 21.07
N LEU A 382 -5.41 -20.50 20.89
CA LEU A 382 -5.82 -19.58 21.95
C LEU A 382 -7.31 -19.27 21.84
N SER A 383 -7.98 -19.31 22.99
CA SER A 383 -9.36 -18.83 23.15
C SER A 383 -9.46 -17.32 22.95
N ASP A 384 -10.68 -16.81 22.73
CA ASP A 384 -10.92 -15.37 22.61
C ASP A 384 -10.47 -14.59 23.84
N GLN A 385 -10.61 -15.20 25.01
CA GLN A 385 -10.18 -14.58 26.26
C GLN A 385 -8.66 -14.53 26.37
N GLU A 386 -7.95 -15.60 26.00
CA GLU A 386 -6.48 -15.61 26.03
C GLU A 386 -5.88 -14.63 25.02
N VAL A 387 -6.48 -14.51 23.83
CA VAL A 387 -6.08 -13.51 22.83
C VAL A 387 -6.33 -12.09 23.36
N ALA A 388 -7.52 -11.81 23.91
CA ALA A 388 -7.81 -10.50 24.49
C ALA A 388 -6.84 -10.15 25.63
N ASP A 389 -6.49 -11.12 26.47
CA ASP A 389 -5.58 -10.95 27.59
C ASP A 389 -4.15 -10.68 27.14
N VAL A 390 -3.61 -11.48 26.20
CA VAL A 390 -2.23 -11.29 25.72
C VAL A 390 -2.08 -10.00 24.90
N VAL A 391 -3.10 -9.65 24.10
CA VAL A 391 -3.12 -8.39 23.35
C VAL A 391 -3.18 -7.20 24.30
N SER A 392 -4.03 -7.26 25.33
CA SER A 392 -4.10 -6.21 26.37
C SER A 392 -2.77 -6.08 27.13
N PHE A 393 -2.14 -7.21 27.46
CA PHE A 393 -0.83 -7.25 28.11
C PHE A 393 0.23 -6.54 27.27
N ILE A 394 0.33 -6.88 25.98
CA ILE A 394 1.28 -6.26 25.04
C ILE A 394 1.01 -4.75 24.88
N ARG A 395 -0.25 -4.33 24.76
CA ARG A 395 -0.68 -2.93 24.60
C ARG A 395 -0.45 -2.07 25.85
N GLY A 396 -0.36 -2.69 27.03
CA GLY A 396 -0.06 -2.01 28.30
C GLY A 396 1.37 -2.19 28.82
N SER A 397 2.20 -2.99 28.15
CA SER A 397 3.57 -3.30 28.60
C SER A 397 4.62 -2.36 28.02
N TRP A 398 5.79 -2.30 28.68
CA TRP A 398 6.98 -1.59 28.21
C TRP A 398 6.80 -0.09 27.97
N GLY A 399 5.82 0.54 28.62
CA GLY A 399 5.47 1.96 28.40
C GLY A 399 4.47 2.19 27.27
N ASN A 400 3.87 1.11 26.74
CA ASN A 400 2.74 1.21 25.82
C ASN A 400 1.49 1.75 26.52
N LYS A 401 0.62 2.43 25.77
CA LYS A 401 -0.58 3.13 26.26
C LYS A 401 -1.84 2.72 25.48
N GLY A 402 -1.82 1.57 24.81
CA GLY A 402 -2.97 1.07 24.06
C GLY A 402 -4.08 0.62 25.01
N ALA A 403 -5.33 0.85 24.60
CA ALA A 403 -6.49 0.41 25.39
C ALA A 403 -6.56 -1.13 25.49
N PRO A 404 -7.10 -1.68 26.59
CA PRO A 404 -7.32 -3.13 26.71
C PRO A 404 -8.36 -3.62 25.69
N VAL A 405 -8.24 -4.88 25.31
CA VAL A 405 -9.11 -5.60 24.36
C VAL A 405 -10.08 -6.50 25.12
N LYS A 406 -11.31 -6.63 24.61
CA LYS A 406 -12.30 -7.55 25.18
C LYS A 406 -12.36 -8.83 24.36
N ALA A 407 -12.72 -9.93 25.03
CA ALA A 407 -12.93 -11.22 24.35
C ALA A 407 -14.03 -11.15 23.27
N ALA A 408 -15.03 -10.28 23.45
CA ALA A 408 -16.08 -10.07 22.45
C ALA A 408 -15.52 -9.49 21.13
N ASP A 409 -14.59 -8.54 21.22
CA ASP A 409 -13.92 -7.96 20.05
C ASP A 409 -13.15 -9.03 19.27
N VAL A 410 -12.50 -9.95 20.01
CA VAL A 410 -11.79 -11.09 19.40
C VAL A 410 -12.77 -12.09 18.76
N ALA A 411 -13.87 -12.41 19.44
CA ALA A 411 -14.86 -13.35 18.95
C ALA A 411 -15.50 -12.85 17.64
N GLU A 412 -15.82 -11.56 17.56
CA GLU A 412 -16.34 -10.91 16.35
C GLU A 412 -15.34 -11.07 15.19
N LEU A 413 -14.11 -10.61 15.38
CA LEU A 413 -13.08 -10.68 14.33
C LEU A 413 -12.75 -12.11 13.94
N ARG A 414 -12.73 -13.06 14.89
CA ARG A 414 -12.54 -14.48 14.57
C ARG A 414 -13.63 -15.01 13.65
N THR A 415 -14.88 -14.62 13.84
CA THR A 415 -15.97 -15.09 12.96
C THR A 415 -15.95 -14.45 11.58
N GLU A 416 -15.50 -13.20 11.47
CA GLU A 416 -15.32 -12.51 10.19
C GLU A 416 -14.10 -13.05 9.43
N ASP A 417 -12.98 -13.22 10.14
CA ASP A 417 -11.73 -13.76 9.63
C ASP A 417 -11.88 -15.20 9.12
N MET A 418 -12.65 -16.04 9.83
CA MET A 418 -12.90 -17.42 9.41
C MET A 418 -13.88 -17.53 8.23
N LYS A 419 -14.67 -16.48 7.94
CA LYS A 419 -15.45 -16.38 6.70
C LYS A 419 -14.59 -15.93 5.52
N GLN A 420 -13.59 -15.08 5.75
CA GLN A 420 -12.60 -14.68 4.73
C GLN A 420 -11.62 -15.80 4.37
N THR A 421 -11.32 -16.73 5.30
CA THR A 421 -10.58 -17.96 4.98
C THR A 421 -11.50 -19.00 4.33
N SER A 422 -12.03 -18.72 3.15
CA SER A 422 -12.54 -19.79 2.30
C SER A 422 -11.36 -20.51 1.64
N GLY A 423 -11.03 -21.70 2.17
CA GLY A 423 -10.27 -22.78 1.50
C GLY A 423 -8.77 -22.59 1.20
N ASP A 424 -8.36 -21.45 0.62
CA ASP A 424 -7.12 -21.36 -0.17
C ASP A 424 -6.01 -20.51 0.46
N ASP A 425 -6.25 -19.90 1.62
CA ASP A 425 -5.29 -19.01 2.30
C ASP A 425 -4.48 -19.68 3.42
N LEU A 426 -4.80 -20.93 3.78
CA LEU A 426 -4.05 -21.69 4.78
C LEU A 426 -2.95 -22.59 4.18
N GLY A 427 -2.56 -22.39 2.92
CA GLY A 427 -1.67 -23.33 2.24
C GLY A 427 -0.79 -22.75 1.15
N GLN A 428 0.24 -21.98 1.52
CA GLN A 428 1.48 -21.94 0.74
C GLN A 428 2.70 -21.99 1.68
N VAL A 429 2.90 -23.15 2.29
CA VAL A 429 4.27 -23.66 2.47
C VAL A 429 4.78 -23.90 1.05
N THR A 430 5.70 -23.05 0.61
CA THR A 430 6.38 -23.18 -0.67
C THR A 430 7.12 -24.52 -0.71
N GLN A 431 6.53 -25.52 -1.37
CA GLN A 431 7.32 -26.57 -2.00
C GLN A 431 7.80 -26.03 -3.35
N HIS A 432 8.98 -25.42 -3.32
CA HIS A 432 9.80 -25.31 -4.52
C HIS A 432 10.46 -26.68 -4.75
N ASN A 433 10.16 -27.30 -5.88
CA ASN A 433 11.03 -28.23 -6.58
C ASN A 433 11.34 -27.65 -7.94
#